data_AF-A0A7S3B2I1-F1
#
_entry.id   AF-A0A7S3B2I1-F1
#
_cell.length_a   1.000
_cell.length_b   1.000
_cell.length_c   1.000
_cell.angle_alpha   90.00
_cell.angle_beta   90.00
_cell.angle_gamma   90.00
#
_symmetry.space_group_name_H-M   'P 1'
#
loop_
_entity.id
_entity.type
_entity.pdbx_description
1 polymer ?
#
loop_
_entity_poly.entity_id
_entity_poly.type
_entity_poly.pdbx_seq_one_letter_code
_entity_poly.pdbx_strand_id
1 'polypeptide(L)'
;NGSWVYPPGGTPREVDFLGGNAQVLAALASGTCTQILLVSSMGTTEPDSYLDRMGNGHALFYKLNQEAFLMGAAAAARPNPTAFTVVKPGGLTNDAGGNSTLLVGLEDSIQDTVMIARADVAAVLTAALLQPE
;
A
#
# COMPACT_ATOMS: atom_id res chain seq x y z
N ASN A 1 21.36 18.34 -0.92
CA ASN A 1 19.98 18.53 -1.42
C ASN A 1 19.88 17.79 -2.74
N GLY A 2 19.44 16.52 -2.72
CA GLY A 2 19.44 15.67 -3.91
C GLY A 2 18.24 16.02 -4.81
N SER A 3 18.46 16.18 -6.11
CA SER A 3 17.37 16.28 -7.07
C SER A 3 16.76 14.89 -7.26
N TRP A 4 15.56 14.68 -6.73
CA TRP A 4 14.78 13.47 -6.99
C TRP A 4 14.11 13.60 -8.36
N VAL A 5 14.37 12.67 -9.27
CA VAL A 5 13.78 12.65 -10.62
C VAL A 5 13.36 11.21 -10.93
N TYR A 6 12.17 11.05 -11.50
CA TYR A 6 11.68 9.76 -11.96
C TYR A 6 12.18 9.47 -13.38
N PRO A 7 12.56 8.22 -13.71
CA PRO A 7 12.80 7.83 -15.08
C PRO A 7 11.50 7.91 -15.91
N PRO A 8 11.57 7.94 -17.25
CA PRO A 8 10.38 7.90 -18.10
C PRO A 8 9.46 6.72 -17.76
N GLY A 9 8.19 7.00 -17.49
CA GLY A 9 7.19 6.00 -17.08
C GLY A 9 7.35 5.50 -15.64
N GLY A 10 8.25 6.08 -14.86
CA GLY A 10 8.55 5.69 -13.48
C GLY A 10 7.92 6.59 -12.42
N THR A 11 6.99 7.49 -12.79
CA THR A 11 6.34 8.35 -11.78
C THR A 11 5.36 7.52 -10.93
N PRO A 12 5.00 8.00 -9.72
CA PRO A 12 4.00 7.32 -8.90
C PRO A 12 2.63 7.18 -9.59
N ARG A 13 2.28 8.11 -10.50
CA ARG A 13 1.07 7.97 -11.32
C ARG A 13 1.14 6.72 -12.21
N GLU A 14 2.25 6.50 -12.89
CA GLU A 14 2.41 5.35 -13.78
C GLU A 14 2.58 4.05 -13.00
N VAL A 15 3.38 4.04 -11.95
CA VAL A 15 3.76 2.82 -11.24
C VAL A 15 2.73 2.44 -10.19
N ASP A 16 2.49 3.31 -9.20
CA ASP A 16 1.59 3.00 -8.09
C ASP A 16 0.14 2.97 -8.56
N PHE A 17 -0.34 4.02 -9.23
CA PHE A 17 -1.75 4.08 -9.63
C PHE A 17 -2.06 3.23 -10.87
N LEU A 18 -1.51 3.56 -12.05
CA LEU A 18 -1.86 2.84 -13.28
C LEU A 18 -1.37 1.38 -13.26
N GLY A 19 -0.11 1.16 -12.90
CA GLY A 19 0.50 -0.17 -12.81
C GLY A 19 -0.13 -1.03 -11.71
N GLY A 20 -0.37 -0.45 -10.54
CA GLY A 20 -1.08 -1.12 -9.45
C GLY A 20 -2.51 -1.52 -9.82
N ASN A 21 -3.28 -0.61 -10.43
CA ASN A 21 -4.64 -0.91 -10.87
C ASN A 21 -4.67 -2.00 -11.95
N ALA A 22 -3.69 -2.01 -12.86
CA ALA A 22 -3.57 -3.06 -13.87
C ALA A 22 -3.32 -4.44 -13.24
N GLN A 23 -2.51 -4.52 -12.17
CA GLN A 23 -2.30 -5.77 -11.41
C GLN A 23 -3.60 -6.23 -10.73
N VAL A 24 -4.37 -5.32 -10.13
CA VAL A 24 -5.68 -5.64 -9.54
C VAL A 24 -6.62 -6.19 -10.60
N LEU A 25 -6.75 -5.51 -11.74
CA LEU A 25 -7.62 -5.98 -12.83
C LEU A 25 -7.20 -7.34 -13.37
N ALA A 26 -5.91 -7.58 -13.54
CA ALA A 26 -5.39 -8.88 -13.99
C ALA A 26 -5.69 -9.99 -12.97
N ALA A 27 -5.51 -9.71 -11.67
CA ALA A 27 -5.81 -10.65 -10.60
C ALA A 27 -7.31 -11.01 -10.57
N LEU A 28 -8.19 -10.02 -10.67
CA LEU A 28 -9.65 -10.26 -10.72
C LEU A 28 -10.07 -11.01 -11.98
N ALA A 29 -9.49 -10.66 -13.14
CA ALA A 29 -9.78 -11.32 -14.41
C ALA A 29 -9.32 -12.80 -14.45
N SER A 30 -8.36 -13.19 -13.60
CA SER A 30 -7.93 -14.59 -13.49
C SER A 30 -9.05 -15.52 -13.01
N GLY A 31 -10.03 -14.99 -12.27
CA GLY A 31 -11.12 -15.77 -11.66
C GLY A 31 -10.68 -16.72 -10.54
N THR A 32 -9.38 -16.85 -10.27
CA THR A 32 -8.82 -17.73 -9.23
C THR A 32 -8.25 -16.96 -8.03
N CYS A 33 -8.12 -15.64 -8.13
CA CYS A 33 -7.64 -14.81 -7.03
C CYS A 33 -8.73 -14.63 -5.97
N THR A 34 -8.50 -15.18 -4.78
CA THR A 34 -9.43 -15.11 -3.64
C THR A 34 -9.19 -13.89 -2.75
N GLN A 35 -7.96 -13.37 -2.72
CA GLN A 35 -7.56 -12.24 -1.90
C GLN A 35 -6.45 -11.42 -2.56
N ILE A 36 -6.50 -10.09 -2.39
CA ILE A 36 -5.44 -9.17 -2.82
C ILE A 36 -4.89 -8.42 -1.60
N LEU A 37 -3.58 -8.49 -1.40
CA LEU A 37 -2.89 -7.75 -0.33
C LEU A 37 -2.12 -6.58 -0.94
N LEU A 38 -2.33 -5.38 -0.41
CA LEU A 38 -1.65 -4.16 -0.86
C LEU A 38 -0.83 -3.57 0.28
N VAL A 39 0.47 -3.39 0.04
CA VAL A 39 1.32 -2.53 0.88
C VAL A 39 1.25 -1.12 0.31
N SER A 40 0.59 -0.23 1.05
CA SER A 40 0.55 1.20 0.77
C SER A 40 1.56 1.93 1.68
N SER A 41 1.18 3.07 2.27
CA SER A 41 1.99 3.86 3.17
C SER A 41 1.09 4.58 4.18
N MET A 42 1.58 4.74 5.40
CA MET A 42 1.06 5.75 6.33
C MET A 42 1.28 7.15 5.75
N GLY A 43 0.50 8.13 6.21
CA GLY A 43 0.56 9.54 5.80
C GLY A 43 -0.35 9.89 4.63
N THR A 44 -1.09 8.93 4.08
CA THR A 44 -2.04 9.17 2.97
C THR A 44 -3.21 10.09 3.33
N THR A 45 -3.44 10.38 4.62
CA THR A 45 -4.44 11.39 5.03
C THR A 45 -3.88 12.82 5.00
N GLU A 46 -2.57 12.99 4.86
CA GLU A 46 -1.90 14.29 4.76
C GLU A 46 -1.70 14.71 3.30
N PRO A 47 -2.47 15.69 2.78
CA PRO A 47 -2.27 16.16 1.42
C PRO A 47 -0.98 16.98 1.29
N ASP A 48 -0.28 16.82 0.16
CA ASP A 48 0.95 17.58 -0.16
C ASP A 48 2.06 17.39 0.90
N SER A 49 2.19 16.16 1.38
CA SER A 49 3.22 15.72 2.32
C SER A 49 4.63 15.89 1.75
N TYR A 50 5.66 15.76 2.60
CA TYR A 50 7.04 15.71 2.13
C TYR A 50 7.27 14.65 1.03
N LEU A 51 6.64 13.47 1.19
CA LEU A 51 6.77 12.37 0.24
C LEU A 51 6.12 12.67 -1.12
N ASP A 52 5.04 13.47 -1.14
CA ASP A 52 4.39 13.90 -2.37
C ASP A 52 5.24 14.90 -3.17
N ARG A 53 5.96 15.78 -2.46
CA ARG A 53 6.82 16.80 -3.07
C ARG A 53 8.11 16.21 -3.64
N MET A 54 8.53 15.02 -3.22
CA MET A 54 9.72 14.36 -3.77
C MET A 54 9.55 14.11 -5.28
N GLY A 55 10.40 14.74 -6.08
CA GLY A 55 10.37 14.65 -7.53
C GLY A 55 9.06 15.10 -8.18
N ASN A 56 8.24 15.91 -7.47
CA ASN A 56 6.89 16.29 -7.88
C ASN A 56 6.02 15.06 -8.25
N GLY A 57 6.19 13.97 -7.51
CA GLY A 57 5.61 12.67 -7.83
C GLY A 57 4.21 12.43 -7.29
N HIS A 58 3.82 13.11 -6.20
CA HIS A 58 2.54 12.90 -5.51
C HIS A 58 2.32 11.43 -5.10
N ALA A 59 3.35 10.81 -4.52
CA ALA A 59 3.37 9.38 -4.25
C ALA A 59 2.26 8.92 -3.29
N LEU A 60 2.01 9.62 -2.19
CA LEU A 60 0.96 9.25 -1.23
C LEU A 60 -0.42 9.48 -1.81
N PHE A 61 -0.57 10.56 -2.59
CA PHE A 61 -1.81 10.79 -3.33
C PHE A 61 -2.14 9.61 -4.26
N TYR A 62 -1.19 9.16 -5.09
CA TYR A 62 -1.45 8.07 -6.03
C TYR A 62 -1.62 6.71 -5.34
N LYS A 63 -0.92 6.48 -4.22
CA LYS A 63 -1.16 5.30 -3.37
C LYS A 63 -2.57 5.29 -2.78
N LEU A 64 -3.06 6.41 -2.25
CA LEU A 64 -4.44 6.51 -1.76
C LEU A 64 -5.47 6.24 -2.87
N ASN A 65 -5.23 6.74 -4.08
CA ASN A 65 -6.09 6.46 -5.23
C ASN A 65 -6.06 4.96 -5.63
N GLN A 66 -4.91 4.30 -5.55
CA GLN A 66 -4.78 2.87 -5.82
C GLN A 66 -5.52 2.04 -4.76
N GLU A 67 -5.45 2.43 -3.48
CA GLU A 67 -6.23 1.78 -2.42
C GLU A 67 -7.73 1.86 -2.68
N ALA A 68 -8.23 3.07 -2.95
CA ALA A 68 -9.65 3.29 -3.25
C ALA A 68 -10.09 2.47 -4.48
N PHE A 69 -9.23 2.40 -5.50
CA PHE A 69 -9.48 1.56 -6.68
C PHE A 69 -9.54 0.08 -6.32
N LEU A 70 -8.57 -0.45 -5.57
CA LEU A 70 -8.57 -1.85 -5.12
C LEU A 70 -9.85 -2.17 -4.34
N MET A 71 -10.19 -1.35 -3.34
CA MET A 71 -11.38 -1.53 -2.51
C MET A 71 -12.66 -1.59 -3.36
N GLY A 72 -12.80 -0.63 -4.29
CA GLY A 72 -13.96 -0.57 -5.18
C GLY A 72 -14.02 -1.74 -6.16
N ALA A 73 -12.90 -2.06 -6.81
CA ALA A 73 -12.83 -3.14 -7.80
C ALA A 73 -13.04 -4.52 -7.18
N ALA A 74 -12.43 -4.77 -6.02
CA ALA A 74 -12.58 -6.03 -5.29
C ALA A 74 -14.01 -6.22 -4.77
N ALA A 75 -14.65 -5.16 -4.26
CA ALA A 75 -16.06 -5.20 -3.86
C ALA A 75 -17.02 -5.42 -5.05
N ALA A 76 -16.69 -4.86 -6.21
CA ALA A 76 -17.47 -5.00 -7.44
C ALA A 76 -17.22 -6.31 -8.21
N ALA A 77 -16.21 -7.09 -7.82
CA ALA A 77 -15.82 -8.33 -8.49
C ALA A 77 -16.98 -9.34 -8.56
N ARG A 78 -16.92 -10.21 -9.58
CA ARG A 78 -17.95 -11.20 -9.90
C ARG A 78 -17.33 -12.58 -10.12
N PRO A 79 -18.03 -13.68 -9.76
CA PRO A 79 -19.40 -13.72 -9.22
C PRO A 79 -19.52 -13.23 -7.77
N ASN A 80 -18.42 -13.27 -7.01
CA ASN A 80 -18.36 -12.82 -5.63
C ASN A 80 -17.34 -11.68 -5.49
N PRO A 81 -17.48 -10.81 -4.47
CA PRO A 81 -16.42 -9.90 -4.07
C PRO A 81 -15.12 -10.66 -3.76
N THR A 82 -13.98 -10.07 -4.11
CA THR A 82 -12.66 -10.57 -3.74
C THR A 82 -12.23 -9.93 -2.42
N ALA A 83 -11.69 -10.72 -1.48
CA ALA A 83 -11.18 -10.17 -0.23
C ALA A 83 -9.97 -9.27 -0.49
N PHE A 84 -9.75 -8.27 0.35
CA PHE A 84 -8.55 -7.45 0.26
C PHE A 84 -8.06 -7.01 1.63
N THR A 85 -6.77 -6.71 1.71
CA THR A 85 -6.16 -6.09 2.89
C THR A 85 -5.21 -5.00 2.44
N VAL A 86 -5.37 -3.80 2.98
CA VAL A 86 -4.45 -2.67 2.77
C VAL A 86 -3.64 -2.47 4.04
N VAL A 87 -2.32 -2.64 3.94
CA VAL A 87 -1.39 -2.38 5.04
C VAL A 87 -0.67 -1.06 4.77
N LYS A 88 -0.79 -0.12 5.70
CA LYS A 88 -0.15 1.20 5.66
C LYS A 88 0.98 1.29 6.69
N PRO A 89 2.18 0.77 6.38
CA PRO A 89 3.29 0.82 7.32
C PRO A 89 3.76 2.26 7.51
N GLY A 90 4.32 2.53 8.69
CA GLY A 90 5.19 3.69 8.91
C GLY A 90 6.53 3.53 8.19
N GLY A 91 7.56 4.25 8.64
CA GLY A 91 8.87 4.20 7.99
C GLY A 91 9.51 2.80 8.05
N LEU A 92 10.06 2.33 6.93
CA LEU A 92 10.57 0.97 6.81
C LEU A 92 12.03 0.83 7.21
N THR A 93 12.33 -0.03 8.18
CA THR A 93 13.72 -0.40 8.56
C THR A 93 14.14 -1.75 7.97
N ASN A 94 15.44 -2.05 8.09
CA ASN A 94 16.03 -3.35 7.71
C ASN A 94 16.40 -4.19 8.93
N ASP A 95 15.79 -3.91 10.08
CA ASP A 95 16.01 -4.69 11.30
C ASP A 95 15.40 -6.09 11.17
N ALA A 96 15.82 -7.00 12.07
CA ALA A 96 15.21 -8.32 12.16
C ALA A 96 13.78 -8.21 12.71
N GLY A 97 12.82 -8.88 12.07
CA GLY A 97 11.43 -8.93 12.53
C GLY A 97 11.24 -9.80 13.78
N GLY A 98 10.05 -9.70 14.38
CA GLY A 98 9.65 -10.45 15.57
C GLY A 98 10.20 -9.91 16.89
N ASN A 99 10.90 -8.78 16.86
CA ASN A 99 11.57 -8.19 18.04
C ASN A 99 10.86 -6.95 18.58
N SER A 100 9.65 -6.66 18.13
CA SER A 100 8.90 -5.46 18.50
C SER A 100 7.40 -5.76 18.59
N THR A 101 6.71 -5.02 19.46
CA THR A 101 5.25 -5.03 19.53
C THR A 101 4.70 -4.24 18.35
N LEU A 102 3.88 -4.87 17.52
CA LEU A 102 3.23 -4.21 16.39
C LEU A 102 2.02 -3.41 16.88
N LEU A 103 1.97 -2.13 16.51
CA LEU A 103 0.83 -1.25 16.76
C LEU A 103 0.00 -1.13 15.49
N VAL A 104 -1.33 -1.23 15.63
CA VAL A 104 -2.28 -1.06 14.53
C VAL A 104 -3.16 0.15 14.82
N GLY A 105 -3.32 1.01 13.82
CA GLY A 105 -4.05 2.26 13.93
C GLY A 105 -4.86 2.54 12.68
N LEU A 106 -5.70 3.56 12.78
CA LEU A 106 -6.58 4.02 11.71
C LEU A 106 -6.33 5.50 11.44
N GLU A 107 -6.41 5.92 10.17
CA GLU A 107 -6.34 7.34 9.76
C GLU A 107 -5.11 8.07 10.31
N ASP A 108 -3.93 7.45 10.19
CA ASP A 108 -2.66 8.02 10.63
C ASP A 108 -2.66 8.44 12.13
N SER A 109 -3.48 7.79 12.97
CA SER A 109 -3.58 8.09 14.41
C SER A 109 -2.38 7.64 15.26
N ILE A 110 -1.48 6.86 14.67
CA ILE A 110 -0.21 6.50 15.30
C ILE A 110 0.83 7.55 14.89
N GLN A 111 1.63 8.03 15.85
CA GLN A 111 2.62 9.10 15.65
C GLN A 111 3.44 8.95 14.36
N ASP A 112 3.61 10.04 13.61
CA ASP A 112 4.28 10.10 12.30
C ASP A 112 5.71 9.52 12.23
N THR A 113 6.33 9.24 13.38
CA THR A 113 7.69 8.71 13.51
C THR A 113 7.76 7.22 13.80
N VAL A 114 6.63 6.49 13.81
CA VAL A 114 6.69 5.04 14.00
C VAL A 114 7.35 4.35 12.80
N MET A 115 8.28 3.48 13.13
CA MET A 115 9.05 2.68 12.19
C MET A 115 8.67 1.21 12.35
N ILE A 116 8.77 0.45 11.28
CA ILE A 116 8.51 -0.99 11.27
C ILE A 116 9.53 -1.71 10.39
N ALA A 117 10.01 -2.88 10.82
CA ALA A 117 10.91 -3.69 10.02
C ALA A 117 10.17 -4.22 8.77
N ARG A 118 10.86 -4.25 7.62
CA ARG A 118 10.31 -4.89 6.39
C ARG A 118 9.89 -6.34 6.64
N ALA A 119 10.63 -7.05 7.49
CA ALA A 119 10.30 -8.42 7.90
C ALA A 119 8.96 -8.50 8.65
N ASP A 120 8.65 -7.53 9.50
CA ASP A 120 7.38 -7.49 10.24
C ASP A 120 6.20 -7.12 9.32
N VAL A 121 6.39 -6.23 8.34
CA VAL A 121 5.37 -5.98 7.31
C VAL A 121 5.05 -7.26 6.55
N ALA A 122 6.08 -8.05 6.16
CA ALA A 122 5.88 -9.33 5.51
C ALA A 122 5.15 -10.35 6.40
N ALA A 123 5.43 -10.36 7.71
CA ALA A 123 4.74 -11.19 8.67
C ALA A 123 3.25 -10.81 8.79
N VAL A 124 2.93 -9.51 8.81
CA VAL A 124 1.54 -9.00 8.81
C VAL A 124 0.80 -9.43 7.55
N LEU A 125 1.42 -9.32 6.37
CA LEU A 125 0.81 -9.78 5.11
C LEU A 125 0.56 -11.29 5.12
N THR A 126 1.50 -12.07 5.66
CA THR A 126 1.36 -13.53 5.78
C THR A 126 0.21 -13.88 6.72
N ALA A 127 0.11 -13.19 7.86
CA ALA A 127 -1.00 -13.36 8.78
C ALA A 127 -2.34 -13.00 8.13
N ALA A 128 -2.42 -11.87 7.40
CA ALA A 128 -3.62 -11.44 6.68
C ALA A 128 -4.04 -12.44 5.57
N LEU A 129 -3.09 -13.11 4.93
CA LEU A 129 -3.39 -14.17 3.95
C LEU A 129 -4.00 -15.42 4.61
N LEU A 130 -3.54 -15.76 5.81
CA LEU A 130 -3.98 -16.95 6.54
C LEU A 130 -5.24 -16.71 7.39
N GLN A 131 -5.50 -15.45 7.73
CA GLN A 131 -6.62 -15.00 8.57
C GLN A 131 -7.26 -13.76 7.93
N PRO A 132 -8.06 -13.92 6.86
CA PRO A 132 -8.70 -12.80 6.15
C PRO A 132 -9.88 -12.17 6.93
N GLU A 133 -10.11 -12.57 8.18
CA GLU A 133 -11.28 -12.24 9.02
C GLU A 133 -10.89 -11.52 10.31
#